data_AF-A0A138AIX5-F1
#
_entry.id   AF-A0A138AIX5-F1
#
_cell.length_a   1.000
_cell.length_b   1.000
_cell.length_c   1.000
_cell.angle_alpha   90.00
_cell.angle_beta   90.00
_cell.angle_gamma   90.00
#
_symmetry.space_group_name_H-M   'P 1'
#
loop_
_entity.id
_entity.type
_entity.pdbx_description
1 polymer ?
#
loop_
_entity_poly.entity_id
_entity_poly.type
_entity_poly.pdbx_seq_one_letter_code
_entity_poly.pdbx_strand_id
1 'polypeptide(L)'
;MTLDAVRKAVPGLRQALRAPDLEVTSRGVWPVLHLNTRKLVRSYPAQNPLSADRMYLPRTEAERYACASEVRLFLGVTEDGEVIAPKLATRSHAAIYGMTNSGKSTLMSVIARSLAAQGCEVWLADGKGTPEFRQLYLDRVPGITHLSVATPATMHATVHKLLELYRFRRDLGDELVQRGVTDIRWTRVVLIWDEMGAFLNSALSDGADPVARKNAEYTVNWLAEVAAKSRAYGVHLLVAGQHVYSAALPSKLRENLSIRVVLGRASDQAHRKSPVMLIEIPHLGAVGL
;
A
#
# COMPACT_ATOMS: atom_id res chain seq x y z
N MET A 1 -23.20 41.73 1.78
CA MET A 1 -23.11 41.24 0.39
C MET A 1 -24.51 40.91 -0.07
N THR A 2 -25.01 41.52 -1.14
CA THR A 2 -26.40 41.32 -1.59
C THR A 2 -26.54 39.97 -2.30
N LEU A 3 -27.75 39.40 -2.31
CA LEU A 3 -28.05 38.14 -3.01
C LEU A 3 -27.63 38.22 -4.50
N ASP A 4 -27.84 39.38 -5.12
CA ASP A 4 -27.45 39.62 -6.52
C ASP A 4 -25.94 39.65 -6.72
N ALA A 5 -25.18 40.20 -5.77
CA ALA A 5 -23.72 40.17 -5.83
C ALA A 5 -23.19 38.73 -5.73
N VAL A 6 -23.79 37.90 -4.87
CA VAL A 6 -23.42 36.47 -4.74
C VAL A 6 -23.81 35.69 -5.99
N ARG A 7 -25.01 35.92 -6.56
CA ARG A 7 -25.46 35.27 -7.80
C ARG A 7 -24.54 35.58 -8.98
N LYS A 8 -24.08 36.83 -9.12
CA LYS A 8 -23.10 37.21 -10.15
C LYS A 8 -21.75 36.54 -9.95
N ALA A 9 -21.36 36.25 -8.71
CA ALA A 9 -20.11 35.57 -8.38
C ALA A 9 -20.17 34.04 -8.54
N VAL A 10 -21.33 33.43 -8.79
CA VAL A 10 -21.51 31.97 -8.85
C VAL A 10 -20.51 31.27 -9.78
N PRO A 11 -20.24 31.73 -11.01
CA PRO A 11 -19.26 31.07 -11.88
C PRO A 11 -17.85 31.04 -11.27
N GLY A 12 -17.42 32.17 -10.68
CA GLY A 12 -16.14 32.27 -9.99
C GLY A 12 -16.10 31.43 -8.72
N LEU A 13 -17.20 31.34 -7.99
CA LEU A 13 -17.33 30.50 -6.81
C LEU A 13 -17.31 29.00 -7.17
N ARG A 14 -18.00 28.57 -8.23
CA ARG A 14 -17.94 27.20 -8.76
C ARG A 14 -16.51 26.79 -9.10
N GLN A 15 -15.77 27.68 -9.75
CA GLN A 15 -14.38 27.47 -10.11
C GLN A 15 -13.46 27.46 -8.87
N ALA A 16 -13.58 28.45 -7.99
CA ALA A 16 -12.74 28.60 -6.80
C ALA A 16 -12.97 27.46 -5.79
N LEU A 17 -14.21 27.00 -5.65
CA LEU A 17 -14.61 25.97 -4.68
C LEU A 17 -14.67 24.56 -5.29
N ARG A 18 -14.42 24.40 -6.59
CA ARG A 18 -14.53 23.12 -7.33
C ARG A 18 -15.89 22.44 -7.16
N ALA A 19 -16.93 23.25 -7.18
CA ALA A 19 -18.29 22.86 -6.88
C ALA A 19 -19.16 23.17 -8.12
N PRO A 20 -19.13 22.34 -9.18
CA PRO A 20 -19.79 22.67 -10.46
C PRO A 20 -21.30 22.86 -10.32
N ASP A 21 -21.91 22.15 -9.36
CA ASP A 21 -23.35 22.16 -9.11
C ASP A 21 -23.78 23.16 -8.03
N LEU A 22 -22.88 24.08 -7.64
CA LEU A 22 -23.16 25.07 -6.59
C LEU A 22 -24.40 25.90 -6.94
N GLU A 23 -25.33 25.97 -5.99
CA GLU A 23 -26.55 26.77 -6.05
C GLU A 23 -26.55 27.85 -4.96
N VAL A 24 -27.30 28.93 -5.19
CA VAL A 24 -27.45 30.03 -4.23
C VAL A 24 -28.92 30.27 -3.95
N THR A 25 -29.31 30.07 -2.70
CA THR A 25 -30.63 30.41 -2.18
C THR A 25 -30.52 31.58 -1.20
N SER A 26 -31.62 31.97 -0.55
CA SER A 26 -31.60 32.99 0.48
C SER A 26 -32.37 32.57 1.72
N ARG A 27 -31.90 33.04 2.88
CA ARG A 27 -32.63 33.01 4.15
C ARG A 27 -32.85 34.45 4.59
N GLY A 28 -33.98 35.03 4.19
CA GLY A 28 -34.23 36.47 4.30
C GLY A 28 -33.25 37.26 3.42
N VAL A 29 -32.50 38.18 4.01
CA VAL A 29 -31.50 39.01 3.33
C VAL A 29 -30.14 38.32 3.12
N TRP A 30 -29.95 37.13 3.70
CA TRP A 30 -28.68 36.42 3.70
C TRP A 30 -28.61 35.40 2.55
N PRO A 31 -27.63 35.49 1.64
CA PRO A 31 -27.39 34.48 0.64
C PRO A 31 -26.86 33.19 1.29
N VAL A 32 -27.40 32.04 0.89
CA VAL A 32 -26.99 30.71 1.34
C VAL A 32 -26.44 29.95 0.14
N LEU A 33 -25.17 29.56 0.21
CA LEU A 33 -24.50 28.79 -0.84
C LEU A 33 -24.67 27.30 -0.55
N HIS A 34 -25.34 26.59 -1.46
CA HIS A 34 -25.38 25.13 -1.48
C HIS A 34 -24.25 24.65 -2.38
N LEU A 35 -23.18 24.14 -1.78
CA LEU A 35 -22.03 23.73 -2.59
C LEU A 35 -22.35 22.57 -3.53
N ASN A 36 -23.31 21.70 -3.17
CA ASN A 36 -23.74 20.55 -3.97
C ASN A 36 -22.57 19.70 -4.50
N THR A 37 -21.41 19.77 -3.84
CA THR A 37 -20.33 18.81 -4.02
C THR A 37 -20.88 17.46 -3.63
N ARG A 38 -20.59 16.43 -4.45
CA ARG A 38 -21.10 15.04 -4.37
C ARG A 38 -21.70 14.68 -3.01
N LYS A 39 -22.90 14.08 -3.05
CA LYS A 39 -23.62 13.61 -1.86
C LYS A 39 -22.64 12.97 -0.88
N LEU A 40 -22.57 13.49 0.33
CA LEU A 40 -21.77 12.89 1.41
C LEU A 40 -22.39 11.52 1.70
N VAL A 41 -21.83 10.46 1.12
CA VAL A 41 -22.24 9.11 1.45
C VAL A 41 -21.62 8.81 2.82
N ARG A 42 -22.45 8.88 3.87
CA ARG A 42 -22.00 8.77 5.27
C ARG A 42 -21.86 7.32 5.76
N SER A 43 -22.07 6.33 4.90
CA SER A 43 -22.06 4.93 5.32
C SER A 43 -21.10 4.14 4.46
N TYR A 44 -19.84 4.07 4.89
CA TYR A 44 -18.97 2.97 4.51
C TYR A 44 -19.58 1.66 5.02
N PRO A 45 -19.42 0.54 4.30
CA PRO A 45 -19.78 -0.76 4.82
C PRO A 45 -19.13 -0.98 6.19
N ALA A 46 -19.94 -1.38 7.18
CA ALA A 46 -19.46 -1.60 8.55
C ALA A 46 -18.44 -2.74 8.65
N GLN A 47 -18.35 -3.58 7.61
CA GLN A 47 -17.44 -4.71 7.52
C GLN A 47 -16.63 -4.63 6.24
N ASN A 48 -15.35 -5.02 6.33
CA ASN A 48 -14.51 -5.23 5.16
C ASN A 48 -15.11 -6.39 4.34
N PRO A 49 -15.52 -6.17 3.08
CA PRO A 49 -16.16 -7.22 2.29
C PRO A 49 -15.10 -8.10 1.61
N LEU A 50 -14.06 -8.44 2.37
CA LEU A 50 -13.06 -9.41 1.99
C LEU A 50 -13.71 -10.79 2.09
N SER A 51 -14.00 -11.39 0.95
CA SER A 51 -14.69 -12.67 0.86
C SER A 51 -13.92 -13.62 -0.04
N ALA A 52 -14.02 -14.93 0.26
CA ALA A 52 -13.25 -15.97 -0.40
C ALA A 52 -13.53 -16.05 -1.92
N ASP A 53 -14.76 -15.78 -2.34
CA ASP A 53 -15.20 -15.72 -3.76
C ASP A 53 -14.50 -14.61 -4.57
N ARG A 54 -13.86 -13.65 -3.90
CA ARG A 54 -13.12 -12.57 -4.57
C ARG A 54 -11.65 -12.91 -4.78
N MET A 55 -11.15 -13.95 -4.12
CA MET A 55 -9.76 -14.39 -4.18
C MET A 55 -9.60 -15.62 -5.06
N TYR A 56 -8.41 -15.77 -5.64
CA TYR A 56 -7.98 -17.06 -6.14
C TYR A 56 -7.43 -17.85 -4.95
N LEU A 57 -7.97 -19.03 -4.64
CA LEU A 57 -7.55 -19.83 -3.49
C LEU A 57 -6.93 -21.15 -3.96
N PRO A 58 -5.67 -21.13 -4.46
CA PRO A 58 -5.04 -22.32 -5.00
C PRO A 58 -4.80 -23.36 -3.90
N ARG A 59 -5.10 -24.63 -4.20
CA ARG A 59 -4.88 -25.79 -3.34
C ARG A 59 -3.69 -26.64 -3.76
N THR A 60 -3.24 -26.47 -5.01
CA THR A 60 -2.09 -27.18 -5.57
C THR A 60 -1.04 -26.20 -6.10
N GLU A 61 0.18 -26.68 -6.28
CA GLU A 61 1.25 -25.87 -6.86
C GLU A 61 0.94 -25.46 -8.32
N ALA A 62 0.31 -26.35 -9.09
CA ALA A 62 -0.12 -26.05 -10.45
C ALA A 62 -1.16 -24.91 -10.50
N GLU A 63 -2.16 -24.94 -9.61
CA GLU A 63 -3.15 -23.86 -9.49
C GLU A 63 -2.49 -22.54 -9.08
N ARG A 64 -1.51 -22.60 -8.17
CA ARG A 64 -0.75 -21.43 -7.72
C ARG A 64 0.00 -20.75 -8.86
N TYR A 65 0.64 -21.51 -9.75
CA TYR A 65 1.24 -20.94 -10.96
C TYR A 65 0.20 -20.42 -11.94
N ALA A 66 -0.91 -21.15 -12.11
CA ALA A 66 -1.99 -20.78 -13.02
C ALA A 66 -2.62 -19.42 -12.65
N CYS A 67 -2.84 -19.14 -11.36
CA CYS A 67 -3.44 -17.90 -10.89
C CYS A 67 -2.43 -16.78 -10.56
N ALA A 68 -1.13 -16.98 -10.77
CA ALA A 68 -0.10 -16.03 -10.33
C ALA A 68 -0.27 -14.63 -10.93
N SER A 69 -0.81 -14.48 -12.15
CA SER A 69 -1.11 -13.17 -12.76
C SER A 69 -2.37 -12.51 -12.23
N GLU A 70 -3.23 -13.28 -11.56
CA GLU A 70 -4.54 -12.86 -11.10
C GLU A 70 -4.57 -12.41 -9.64
N VAL A 71 -3.48 -12.64 -8.89
CA VAL A 71 -3.32 -12.19 -7.49
C VAL A 71 -3.65 -10.70 -7.34
N ARG A 72 -4.55 -10.40 -6.40
CA ARG A 72 -5.03 -9.06 -6.10
C ARG A 72 -4.59 -8.58 -4.72
N LEU A 73 -4.26 -7.30 -4.64
CA LEU A 73 -4.00 -6.61 -3.38
C LEU A 73 -5.30 -5.99 -2.86
N PHE A 74 -5.98 -6.61 -1.91
CA PHE A 74 -7.23 -6.09 -1.37
C PHE A 74 -6.96 -4.94 -0.39
N LEU A 75 -7.47 -3.76 -0.73
CA LEU A 75 -7.22 -2.53 0.02
C LEU A 75 -8.46 -2.01 0.76
N GLY A 76 -9.66 -2.38 0.31
CA GLY A 76 -10.91 -1.97 0.92
C GLY A 76 -12.03 -1.81 -0.10
N VAL A 77 -12.98 -0.95 0.20
CA VAL A 77 -14.11 -0.61 -0.68
C VAL A 77 -14.32 0.88 -0.79
N THR A 78 -14.85 1.30 -1.93
CA THR A 78 -15.34 2.67 -2.15
C THR A 78 -16.65 2.90 -1.39
N GLU A 79 -17.07 4.16 -1.35
CA GLU A 79 -18.37 4.57 -0.79
C GLU A 79 -19.56 3.86 -1.46
N ASP A 80 -19.44 3.56 -2.76
CA ASP A 80 -20.45 2.86 -3.55
C ASP A 80 -20.35 1.33 -3.42
N GLY A 81 -19.45 0.83 -2.56
CA GLY A 81 -19.26 -0.61 -2.32
C GLY A 81 -18.36 -1.31 -3.34
N GLU A 82 -17.71 -0.59 -4.26
CA GLU A 82 -16.78 -1.19 -5.22
C GLU A 82 -15.50 -1.63 -4.53
N VAL A 83 -14.99 -2.80 -4.90
CA VAL A 83 -13.79 -3.38 -4.31
C VAL A 83 -12.53 -2.76 -4.90
N ILE A 84 -11.67 -2.29 -4.01
CA ILE A 84 -10.36 -1.75 -4.37
C ILE A 84 -9.34 -2.89 -4.27
N ALA A 85 -9.11 -3.57 -5.39
CA ALA A 85 -8.24 -4.75 -5.45
C ALA A 85 -7.38 -4.81 -6.72
N PRO A 86 -6.38 -3.91 -6.88
CA PRO A 86 -5.48 -3.95 -8.04
C PRO A 86 -4.71 -5.27 -8.14
N LYS A 87 -4.47 -5.74 -9.37
CA LYS A 87 -3.63 -6.92 -9.63
C LYS A 87 -2.16 -6.60 -9.41
N LEU A 88 -1.43 -7.45 -8.67
CA LEU A 88 0.02 -7.29 -8.50
C LEU A 88 0.78 -7.39 -9.83
N ALA A 89 0.27 -8.20 -10.76
CA ALA A 89 0.84 -8.32 -12.09
C ALA A 89 0.77 -7.02 -12.91
N THR A 90 -0.15 -6.08 -12.59
CA THR A 90 -0.30 -4.79 -13.27
C THR A 90 0.24 -3.61 -12.46
N ARG A 91 0.09 -3.66 -11.14
CA ARG A 91 0.50 -2.63 -10.17
C ARG A 91 1.28 -3.32 -9.05
N SER A 92 2.60 -3.33 -9.17
CA SER A 92 3.47 -4.29 -8.46
C SER A 92 3.83 -3.91 -7.03
N HIS A 93 4.03 -2.61 -6.77
CA HIS A 93 4.54 -2.13 -5.49
C HIS A 93 3.61 -1.10 -4.89
N ALA A 94 3.49 -1.11 -3.56
CA ALA A 94 2.59 -0.25 -2.82
C ALA A 94 3.27 0.51 -1.68
N ALA A 95 2.78 1.73 -1.44
CA ALA A 95 3.06 2.50 -0.25
C ALA A 95 1.79 2.63 0.58
N ILE A 96 1.86 2.31 1.88
CA ILE A 96 0.74 2.42 2.82
C ILE A 96 1.13 3.42 3.90
N TYR A 97 0.45 4.56 3.88
CA TYR A 97 0.71 5.64 4.83
C TYR A 97 -0.43 5.77 5.82
N GLY A 98 -0.10 6.05 7.07
CA GLY A 98 -1.10 6.38 8.08
C GLY A 98 -0.47 6.79 9.39
N MET A 99 -1.18 7.62 10.15
CA MET A 99 -0.79 7.99 11.51
C MET A 99 -0.95 6.80 12.47
N THR A 100 -0.40 6.91 13.67
CA THR A 100 -0.68 5.93 14.74
C THR A 100 -2.20 5.80 14.95
N ASN A 101 -2.68 4.58 15.17
CA ASN A 101 -4.11 4.27 15.37
C ASN A 101 -5.03 4.52 14.14
N SER A 102 -4.45 4.62 12.93
CA SER A 102 -5.21 4.76 11.66
C SER A 102 -5.72 3.44 11.08
N GLY A 103 -5.42 2.30 11.69
CA GLY A 103 -5.71 0.97 11.14
C GLY A 103 -4.65 0.43 10.17
N LYS A 104 -3.49 1.09 10.04
CA LYS A 104 -2.35 0.66 9.18
C LYS A 104 -1.91 -0.79 9.47
N SER A 105 -1.63 -1.13 10.73
CA SER A 105 -1.21 -2.47 11.14
C SER A 105 -2.28 -3.52 10.81
N THR A 106 -3.53 -3.24 11.12
CA THR A 106 -4.67 -4.10 10.78
C THR A 106 -4.76 -4.33 9.27
N LEU A 107 -4.67 -3.28 8.45
CA LEU A 107 -4.70 -3.40 6.99
C LEU A 107 -3.55 -4.27 6.47
N MET A 108 -2.33 -4.05 6.96
CA MET A 108 -1.18 -4.87 6.54
C MET A 108 -1.34 -6.34 6.90
N SER A 109 -1.89 -6.65 8.07
CA SER A 109 -2.16 -8.04 8.47
C SER A 109 -3.23 -8.70 7.61
N VAL A 110 -4.28 -7.95 7.25
CA VAL A 110 -5.30 -8.42 6.31
C VAL A 110 -4.70 -8.67 4.93
N ILE A 111 -3.86 -7.74 4.44
CA ILE A 111 -3.12 -7.89 3.18
C ILE A 111 -2.22 -9.13 3.22
N ALA A 112 -1.45 -9.32 4.28
CA ALA A 112 -0.56 -10.46 4.44
C ALA A 112 -1.33 -11.78 4.34
N ARG A 113 -2.43 -11.92 5.10
CA ARG A 113 -3.29 -13.12 5.06
C ARG A 113 -3.92 -13.30 3.68
N SER A 114 -4.42 -12.24 3.06
CA SER A 114 -5.08 -12.32 1.75
C SER A 114 -4.12 -12.68 0.62
N LEU A 115 -2.88 -12.16 0.63
CA LEU A 115 -1.85 -12.55 -0.34
C LEU A 115 -1.45 -14.00 -0.14
N ALA A 116 -1.24 -14.41 1.11
CA ALA A 116 -0.87 -15.78 1.45
C ALA A 116 -1.96 -16.78 1.03
N ALA A 117 -3.23 -16.46 1.28
CA ALA A 117 -4.39 -17.24 0.82
C ALA A 117 -4.48 -17.33 -0.71
N GLN A 118 -3.98 -16.31 -1.42
CA GLN A 118 -3.87 -16.31 -2.89
C GLN A 118 -2.64 -17.04 -3.43
N GLY A 119 -1.92 -17.77 -2.58
CA GLY A 119 -0.73 -18.52 -2.95
C GLY A 119 0.52 -17.65 -3.05
N CYS A 120 0.55 -16.42 -2.53
CA CYS A 120 1.82 -15.70 -2.41
C CYS A 120 2.70 -16.31 -1.32
N GLU A 121 4.00 -16.20 -1.52
CA GLU A 121 4.95 -16.23 -0.41
C GLU A 121 5.07 -14.80 0.15
N VAL A 122 4.86 -14.63 1.46
CA VAL A 122 4.84 -13.33 2.11
C VAL A 122 5.96 -13.26 3.14
N TRP A 123 6.78 -12.24 3.01
CA TRP A 123 7.86 -11.92 3.94
C TRP A 123 7.49 -10.68 4.72
N LEU A 124 7.63 -10.75 6.04
CA LEU A 124 7.30 -9.67 6.96
C LEU A 124 8.59 -9.02 7.46
N ALA A 125 8.69 -7.71 7.35
CA ALA A 125 9.73 -6.90 7.95
C ALA A 125 9.10 -5.94 8.96
N ASP A 126 9.34 -6.21 10.23
CA ASP A 126 8.81 -5.46 11.36
C ASP A 126 9.88 -4.54 11.95
N GLY A 127 9.85 -3.26 11.57
CA GLY A 127 10.80 -2.25 12.07
C GLY A 127 10.48 -1.69 13.46
N LYS A 128 9.28 -1.91 13.99
CA LYS A 128 8.76 -1.22 15.19
C LYS A 128 8.36 -2.17 16.32
N GLY A 129 8.21 -3.45 16.03
CA GLY A 129 7.70 -4.42 16.95
C GLY A 129 6.18 -4.63 16.87
N THR A 130 5.61 -4.56 15.67
CA THR A 130 4.20 -4.77 15.34
C THR A 130 3.72 -6.17 15.76
N PRO A 131 2.90 -6.29 16.82
CA PRO A 131 2.47 -7.58 17.36
C PRO A 131 1.77 -8.47 16.33
N GLU A 132 1.01 -7.87 15.42
CA GLU A 132 0.26 -8.60 14.41
C GLU A 132 1.17 -9.33 13.42
N PHE A 133 2.34 -8.78 13.06
CA PHE A 133 3.30 -9.48 12.19
C PHE A 133 3.94 -10.67 12.91
N ARG A 134 4.28 -10.49 14.19
CA ARG A 134 4.79 -11.59 15.00
C ARG A 134 3.76 -12.69 15.16
N GLN A 135 2.50 -12.33 15.44
CA GLN A 135 1.43 -13.29 15.60
C GLN A 135 1.19 -14.10 14.31
N LEU A 136 1.14 -13.44 13.15
CA LEU A 136 1.00 -14.12 11.86
C LEU A 136 2.09 -15.18 11.61
N TYR A 137 3.32 -14.86 11.98
CA TYR A 137 4.45 -15.77 11.83
C TYR A 137 4.41 -16.90 12.86
N LEU A 138 4.12 -16.59 14.13
CA LEU A 138 4.03 -17.58 15.22
C LEU A 138 2.87 -18.55 15.03
N ASP A 139 1.74 -18.09 14.50
CA ASP A 139 0.58 -18.89 14.11
C ASP A 139 0.86 -19.80 12.91
N ARG A 140 2.02 -19.67 12.27
CA ARG A 140 2.41 -20.40 11.06
C ARG A 140 1.37 -20.28 9.95
N VAL A 141 0.82 -19.08 9.75
CA VAL A 141 -0.14 -18.83 8.67
C VAL A 141 0.46 -19.30 7.35
N PRO A 142 -0.17 -20.25 6.63
CA PRO A 142 0.37 -20.79 5.38
C PRO A 142 0.67 -19.69 4.39
N GLY A 143 1.87 -19.69 3.81
CA GLY A 143 2.35 -18.65 2.89
C GLY A 143 3.13 -17.51 3.55
N ILE A 144 3.07 -17.35 4.88
CA ILE A 144 4.00 -16.47 5.62
C ILE A 144 5.27 -17.28 5.93
N THR A 145 6.37 -17.00 5.23
CA THR A 145 7.58 -17.86 5.29
C THR A 145 8.79 -17.18 5.92
N HIS A 146 8.72 -15.87 6.16
CA HIS A 146 9.86 -15.10 6.65
C HIS A 146 9.39 -13.97 7.54
N LEU A 147 10.06 -13.78 8.68
CA LEU A 147 9.91 -12.62 9.55
C LEU A 147 11.29 -12.05 9.87
N SER A 148 11.49 -10.78 9.55
CA SER A 148 12.64 -9.99 9.94
C SER A 148 12.25 -9.01 11.03
N VAL A 149 12.90 -9.08 12.19
CA VAL A 149 12.60 -8.24 13.35
C VAL A 149 13.70 -7.19 13.56
N ALA A 150 13.27 -5.92 13.65
CA ALA A 150 13.90 -4.67 14.12
C ALA A 150 15.44 -4.55 14.27
N THR A 151 16.27 -5.30 13.55
CA THR A 151 17.72 -5.06 13.48
C THR A 151 18.10 -4.63 12.07
N PRO A 152 18.93 -3.58 11.90
CA PRO A 152 19.37 -3.16 10.59
C PRO A 152 20.00 -4.27 9.74
N ALA A 153 20.74 -5.19 10.39
CA ALA A 153 21.37 -6.33 9.73
C ALA A 153 20.35 -7.32 9.16
N THR A 154 19.30 -7.69 9.90
CA THR A 154 18.27 -8.64 9.41
C THR A 154 17.44 -8.02 8.29
N MET A 155 17.14 -6.72 8.38
CA MET A 155 16.44 -5.98 7.33
C MET A 155 17.28 -5.92 6.06
N HIS A 156 18.56 -5.57 6.17
CA HIS A 156 19.51 -5.58 5.06
C HIS A 156 19.60 -6.97 4.41
N ALA A 157 19.77 -8.03 5.21
CA ALA A 157 19.82 -9.40 4.73
C ALA A 157 18.51 -9.84 4.03
N THR A 158 17.36 -9.40 4.54
CA THR A 158 16.05 -9.68 3.92
C THR A 158 15.92 -9.03 2.55
N VAL A 159 16.38 -7.77 2.40
CA VAL A 159 16.41 -7.10 1.09
C VAL A 159 17.41 -7.75 0.15
N HIS A 160 18.59 -8.13 0.65
CA HIS A 160 19.57 -8.86 -0.15
C HIS A 160 18.99 -10.16 -0.70
N LYS A 161 18.33 -10.96 0.16
CA LYS A 161 17.63 -12.19 -0.24
C LYS A 161 16.57 -11.93 -1.32
N LEU A 162 15.84 -10.82 -1.21
CA LEU A 162 14.81 -10.44 -2.18
C LEU A 162 15.41 -10.05 -3.54
N LEU A 163 16.52 -9.31 -3.52
CA LEU A 163 17.29 -8.92 -4.70
C LEU A 163 17.81 -10.15 -5.44
N GLU A 164 18.44 -11.07 -4.72
CA GLU A 164 19.02 -12.28 -5.30
C GLU A 164 17.94 -13.22 -5.85
N LEU A 165 16.78 -13.33 -5.18
CA LEU A 165 15.64 -14.07 -5.71
C LEU A 165 15.19 -13.52 -7.09
N TYR A 166 15.07 -12.20 -7.20
CA TYR A 166 14.70 -11.58 -8.47
C TYR A 166 15.76 -11.84 -9.55
N ARG A 167 17.05 -11.66 -9.24
CA ARG A 167 18.14 -11.85 -10.20
C ARG A 167 18.24 -13.30 -10.67
N PHE A 168 18.13 -14.25 -9.75
CA PHE A 168 18.06 -15.67 -10.06
C PHE A 168 16.92 -15.98 -11.03
N ARG A 169 15.70 -15.47 -10.75
CA ARG A 169 14.54 -15.67 -11.65
C ARG A 169 14.71 -15.00 -13.00
N ARG A 170 15.42 -13.88 -13.08
CA ARG A 170 15.78 -13.24 -14.35
C ARG A 170 16.68 -14.15 -15.15
N ASP A 171 17.81 -14.57 -14.57
CA ASP A 171 18.81 -15.35 -15.28
C ASP A 171 18.24 -16.71 -15.73
N LEU A 172 17.47 -17.36 -14.86
CA LEU A 172 16.75 -18.59 -15.20
C LEU A 172 15.66 -18.34 -16.27
N GLY A 173 14.96 -17.21 -16.20
CA GLY A 173 13.96 -16.83 -17.18
C GLY A 173 14.58 -16.68 -18.58
N ASP A 174 15.72 -15.99 -18.67
CA ASP A 174 16.46 -15.78 -19.91
C ASP A 174 16.92 -17.12 -20.50
N GLU A 175 17.45 -18.02 -19.67
CA GLU A 175 17.84 -19.37 -20.08
C GLU A 175 16.66 -20.20 -20.61
N LEU A 176 15.52 -20.17 -19.92
CA LEU A 176 14.30 -20.89 -20.33
C LEU A 176 13.75 -20.36 -21.66
N VAL A 177 13.77 -19.04 -21.88
CA VAL A 177 13.39 -18.44 -23.16
C VAL A 177 14.31 -18.88 -24.29
N GLN A 178 15.63 -18.94 -24.06
CA GLN A 178 16.58 -19.45 -25.05
C GLN A 178 16.33 -20.92 -25.42
N ARG A 179 15.77 -21.70 -24.48
CA ARG A 179 15.35 -23.10 -24.69
C ARG A 179 13.94 -23.23 -25.29
N GLY A 180 13.27 -22.13 -25.62
CA GLY A 180 11.96 -22.11 -26.27
C GLY A 180 10.74 -22.11 -25.33
N VAL A 181 10.92 -21.91 -24.03
CA VAL A 181 9.81 -21.80 -23.07
C VAL A 181 9.23 -20.38 -23.11
N THR A 182 7.92 -20.25 -23.33
CA THR A 182 7.26 -18.95 -23.54
C THR A 182 6.32 -18.50 -22.42
N ASP A 183 5.77 -19.42 -21.61
CA ASP A 183 4.85 -19.12 -20.51
C ASP A 183 5.51 -19.35 -19.15
N ILE A 184 6.49 -18.51 -18.82
CA ILE A 184 7.21 -18.60 -17.55
C ILE A 184 6.40 -17.87 -16.47
N ARG A 185 5.96 -18.63 -15.46
CA ARG A 185 5.19 -18.09 -14.34
C ARG A 185 5.94 -18.29 -13.04
N TRP A 186 6.00 -17.22 -12.26
CA TRP A 186 6.64 -17.23 -10.96
C TRP A 186 5.58 -17.18 -9.86
N THR A 187 5.76 -18.02 -8.85
CA THR A 187 5.16 -17.79 -7.55
C THR A 187 5.46 -16.37 -7.09
N ARG A 188 4.43 -15.62 -6.69
CA ARG A 188 4.60 -14.24 -6.23
C ARG A 188 5.20 -14.20 -4.83
N VAL A 189 6.30 -13.47 -4.65
CA VAL A 189 6.92 -13.18 -3.37
C VAL A 189 6.68 -11.72 -3.03
N VAL A 190 6.17 -11.44 -1.83
CA VAL A 190 5.78 -10.10 -1.41
C VAL A 190 6.45 -9.76 -0.09
N LEU A 191 7.35 -8.76 -0.10
CA LEU A 191 7.89 -8.19 1.13
C LEU A 191 6.96 -7.08 1.63
N ILE A 192 6.45 -7.22 2.85
CA ILE A 192 5.69 -6.20 3.57
C ILE A 192 6.58 -5.63 4.67
N TRP A 193 6.95 -4.36 4.55
CA TRP A 193 7.85 -3.68 5.47
C TRP A 193 7.11 -2.60 6.25
N ASP A 194 6.87 -2.86 7.53
CA ASP A 194 6.33 -1.86 8.45
C ASP A 194 7.41 -0.93 9.00
N GLU A 195 7.12 0.36 8.94
CA GLU A 195 7.94 1.46 9.43
C GLU A 195 9.35 1.54 8.81
N MET A 196 9.44 1.35 7.49
CA MET A 196 10.70 1.49 6.76
C MET A 196 11.32 2.90 6.92
N GLY A 197 10.48 3.94 7.07
CA GLY A 197 10.95 5.31 7.31
C GLY A 197 11.76 5.46 8.59
N ALA A 198 11.39 4.76 9.68
CA ALA A 198 12.17 4.77 10.90
C ALA A 198 13.53 4.10 10.71
N PHE A 199 13.61 2.98 9.98
CA PHE A 199 14.87 2.33 9.63
C PHE A 199 15.80 3.28 8.86
N LEU A 200 15.26 3.99 7.86
CA LEU A 200 16.05 4.96 7.09
C LEU A 200 16.56 6.10 7.97
N ASN A 201 15.70 6.66 8.82
CA ASN A 201 16.09 7.74 9.71
C ASN A 201 17.13 7.29 10.75
N SER A 202 16.98 6.11 11.34
CA SER A 202 17.90 5.61 12.37
C SER A 202 19.24 5.16 11.80
N ALA A 203 19.24 4.58 10.60
CA ALA A 203 20.47 4.05 10.01
C ALA A 203 21.27 5.10 9.23
N LEU A 204 20.63 6.22 8.86
CA LEU A 204 21.25 7.34 8.16
C LEU A 204 21.47 8.57 9.07
N SER A 205 21.17 8.49 10.37
CA SER A 205 21.42 9.59 11.31
C SER A 205 22.91 9.83 11.55
N ASP A 206 23.29 11.09 11.78
CA ASP A 206 24.66 11.47 12.12
C ASP A 206 25.12 10.78 13.42
N GLY A 207 26.31 10.17 13.39
CA GLY A 207 26.87 9.39 14.50
C GLY A 207 26.54 7.89 14.49
N ALA A 208 25.80 7.39 13.48
CA ALA A 208 25.63 5.95 13.29
C ALA A 208 26.94 5.25 12.91
N ASP A 209 27.07 3.97 13.28
CA ASP A 209 28.19 3.12 12.90
C ASP A 209 28.41 3.14 11.36
N PRO A 210 29.65 3.39 10.86
CA PRO A 210 29.92 3.48 9.42
C PRO A 210 29.48 2.25 8.62
N VAL A 211 29.57 1.05 9.20
CA VAL A 211 29.13 -0.18 8.54
C VAL A 211 27.61 -0.23 8.45
N ALA A 212 26.90 0.09 9.54
CA ALA A 212 25.44 0.18 9.56
C ALA A 212 24.91 1.20 8.53
N ARG A 213 25.56 2.38 8.43
CA ARG A 213 25.21 3.40 7.45
C ARG A 213 25.37 2.90 6.01
N LYS A 214 26.53 2.30 5.69
CA LYS A 214 26.80 1.75 4.36
C LYS A 214 25.81 0.64 4.00
N ASN A 215 25.46 -0.22 4.95
CA ASN A 215 24.44 -1.25 4.75
C ASN A 215 23.05 -0.65 4.48
N ALA A 216 22.69 0.45 5.14
CA ALA A 216 21.43 1.14 4.87
C ALA A 216 21.41 1.76 3.46
N GLU A 217 22.52 2.37 3.03
CA GLU A 217 22.67 2.90 1.67
C GLU A 217 22.52 1.78 0.60
N TYR A 218 23.15 0.63 0.81
CA TYR A 218 22.95 -0.54 -0.06
C TYR A 218 21.51 -1.03 -0.06
N THR A 219 20.91 -1.16 1.13
CA THR A 219 19.50 -1.58 1.29
C THR A 219 18.56 -0.70 0.47
N VAL A 220 18.74 0.62 0.56
CA VAL A 220 17.98 1.61 -0.20
C VAL A 220 18.14 1.42 -1.71
N ASN A 221 19.38 1.27 -2.17
CA ASN A 221 19.67 1.12 -3.60
C ASN A 221 19.07 -0.19 -4.14
N TRP A 222 19.15 -1.27 -3.38
CA TRP A 222 18.56 -2.55 -3.75
C TRP A 222 17.04 -2.52 -3.76
N LEU A 223 16.39 -1.87 -2.78
CA LEU A 223 14.95 -1.66 -2.81
C LEU A 223 14.51 -0.90 -4.07
N ALA A 224 15.26 0.14 -4.47
CA ALA A 224 14.98 0.88 -5.69
C ALA A 224 15.17 0.01 -6.95
N GLU A 225 16.20 -0.83 -7.00
CA GLU A 225 16.41 -1.78 -8.11
C GLU A 225 15.26 -2.79 -8.19
N VAL A 226 14.89 -3.41 -7.07
CA VAL A 226 13.78 -4.36 -6.97
C VAL A 226 12.49 -3.67 -7.45
N ALA A 227 12.15 -2.51 -6.91
CA ALA A 227 10.94 -1.78 -7.29
C ALA A 227 10.87 -1.47 -8.80
N ALA A 228 12.02 -1.23 -9.45
CA ALA A 228 12.07 -0.91 -10.87
C ALA A 228 11.99 -2.15 -11.80
N LYS A 229 12.57 -3.29 -11.38
CA LYS A 229 12.86 -4.40 -12.30
C LYS A 229 12.19 -5.73 -11.96
N SER A 230 11.70 -5.91 -10.73
CA SER A 230 11.37 -7.23 -10.21
C SER A 230 9.96 -7.73 -10.54
N ARG A 231 9.08 -6.86 -11.05
CA ARG A 231 7.67 -7.17 -11.35
C ARG A 231 7.49 -8.38 -12.26
N ALA A 232 8.24 -8.45 -13.36
CA ALA A 232 8.16 -9.56 -14.32
C ALA A 232 8.52 -10.90 -13.68
N TYR A 233 9.35 -10.86 -12.64
CA TYR A 233 9.88 -12.02 -11.92
C TYR A 233 9.08 -12.33 -10.65
N GLY A 234 7.90 -11.72 -10.49
CA GLY A 234 6.97 -11.99 -9.41
C GLY A 234 7.49 -11.63 -8.02
N VAL A 235 8.29 -10.58 -7.92
CA VAL A 235 8.79 -10.06 -6.64
C VAL A 235 8.20 -8.67 -6.42
N HIS A 236 7.60 -8.45 -5.25
CA HIS A 236 6.78 -7.28 -4.93
C HIS A 236 7.18 -6.65 -3.60
N LEU A 237 6.90 -5.36 -3.45
CA LEU A 237 7.27 -4.54 -2.29
C LEU A 237 6.07 -3.75 -1.80
N LEU A 238 5.73 -3.92 -0.53
CA LEU A 238 4.74 -3.12 0.17
C LEU A 238 5.47 -2.43 1.33
N VAL A 239 5.60 -1.12 1.26
CA VAL A 239 6.25 -0.33 2.31
C VAL A 239 5.21 0.45 3.08
N ALA A 240 5.33 0.46 4.39
CA ALA A 240 4.43 1.20 5.26
C ALA A 240 5.20 2.16 6.17
N GLY A 241 4.55 3.25 6.53
CA GLY A 241 5.15 4.31 7.37
C GLY A 241 4.17 5.41 7.67
N GLN A 242 4.58 6.40 8.47
CA GLN A 242 3.81 7.62 8.63
C GLN A 242 3.97 8.54 7.41
N HIS A 243 2.96 9.38 7.14
CA HIS A 243 2.96 10.31 6.01
C HIS A 243 4.16 11.26 5.97
N VAL A 244 4.62 11.68 7.15
CA VAL A 244 5.77 12.57 7.30
C VAL A 244 7.05 11.95 6.70
N TYR A 245 7.11 10.62 6.62
CA TYR A 245 8.26 9.89 6.08
C TYR A 245 8.20 9.63 4.58
N SER A 246 7.16 10.06 3.86
CA SER A 246 7.15 9.98 2.39
C SER A 246 8.29 10.80 1.76
N ALA A 247 8.73 11.87 2.45
CA ALA A 247 9.89 12.68 2.05
C ALA A 247 11.24 11.98 2.31
N ALA A 248 11.29 11.07 3.28
CA ALA A 248 12.49 10.28 3.58
C ALA A 248 12.70 9.11 2.59
N LEU A 249 11.67 8.78 1.80
CA LEU A 249 11.80 7.79 0.73
C LEU A 249 12.59 8.36 -0.46
N PRO A 250 13.66 7.68 -0.90
CA PRO A 250 14.38 8.05 -2.11
C PRO A 250 13.44 8.14 -3.31
N SER A 251 13.65 9.13 -4.17
CA SER A 251 12.80 9.40 -5.35
C SER A 251 12.64 8.17 -6.24
N LYS A 252 13.76 7.49 -6.54
CA LYS A 252 13.81 6.26 -7.35
C LYS A 252 12.92 5.15 -6.82
N LEU A 253 12.81 4.99 -5.50
CA LEU A 253 11.91 4.01 -4.90
C LEU A 253 10.46 4.49 -5.02
N ARG A 254 10.19 5.74 -4.63
CA ARG A 254 8.84 6.34 -4.60
C ARG A 254 8.14 6.38 -5.97
N GLU A 255 8.90 6.56 -7.05
CA GLU A 255 8.40 6.55 -8.43
C GLU A 255 7.86 5.17 -8.84
N ASN A 256 8.43 4.09 -8.30
CA ASN A 256 8.04 2.72 -8.59
C ASN A 256 6.92 2.18 -7.67
N LEU A 257 6.57 2.90 -6.60
CA LEU A 257 5.43 2.61 -5.72
C LEU A 257 4.11 3.05 -6.39
N SER A 258 3.65 2.25 -7.34
CA SER A 258 2.48 2.50 -8.20
C SER A 258 1.12 2.51 -7.48
N ILE A 259 1.04 1.90 -6.31
CA ILE A 259 -0.14 1.88 -5.44
C ILE A 259 0.18 2.76 -4.23
N ARG A 260 -0.72 3.69 -3.90
CA ARG A 260 -0.55 4.59 -2.76
C ARG A 260 -1.85 4.59 -1.95
N VAL A 261 -1.74 4.11 -0.72
CA VAL A 261 -2.84 4.02 0.24
C VAL A 261 -2.56 4.99 1.36
N VAL A 262 -3.58 5.75 1.74
CA VAL A 262 -3.50 6.73 2.81
C VAL A 262 -4.66 6.47 3.76
N LEU A 263 -4.30 6.20 5.01
CA LEU A 263 -5.21 5.93 6.12
C LEU A 263 -5.15 7.09 7.11
N GLY A 264 -6.31 7.60 7.49
CA GLY A 264 -6.42 8.70 8.42
C GLY A 264 -7.63 9.58 8.14
N ARG A 265 -7.82 10.60 8.98
CA ARG A 265 -8.90 11.58 8.80
C ARG A 265 -8.46 12.63 7.79
N ALA A 266 -9.36 13.03 6.90
CA ALA A 266 -9.12 14.04 5.87
C ALA A 266 -8.70 15.44 6.41
N SER A 267 -8.74 15.65 7.74
CA SER A 267 -8.30 16.88 8.40
C SER A 267 -6.78 17.09 8.43
N ASP A 268 -5.97 16.07 8.15
CA ASP A 268 -4.51 16.23 8.21
C ASP A 268 -4.02 16.96 6.94
N GLN A 269 -3.34 18.10 7.09
CA GLN A 269 -2.97 18.98 5.97
C GLN A 269 -2.11 18.33 4.86
N ALA A 270 -1.57 17.12 5.09
CA ALA A 270 -0.77 16.35 4.14
C ALA A 270 -1.56 15.82 2.92
N HIS A 271 -2.90 15.83 2.94
CA HIS A 271 -3.75 15.24 1.89
C HIS A 271 -3.83 16.05 0.57
N ARG A 272 -3.25 17.25 0.50
CA ARG A 272 -3.60 18.25 -0.53
C ARG A 272 -2.84 18.16 -1.87
N LYS A 273 -1.82 17.29 -2.00
CA LYS A 273 -0.88 17.33 -3.16
C LYS A 273 -0.63 15.99 -3.88
N SER A 274 -1.48 14.98 -3.74
CA SER A 274 -1.26 13.70 -4.44
C SER A 274 -2.59 13.15 -4.97
N PRO A 275 -2.63 12.55 -6.18
CA PRO A 275 -3.79 11.79 -6.63
C PRO A 275 -3.84 10.50 -5.82
N VAL A 276 -4.48 10.56 -4.65
CA VAL A 276 -4.52 9.47 -3.67
C VAL A 276 -5.95 9.01 -3.55
N MET A 277 -6.15 7.71 -3.69
CA MET A 277 -7.40 7.06 -3.35
C MET A 277 -7.51 6.98 -1.83
N LEU A 278 -8.51 7.67 -1.29
CA LEU A 278 -8.87 7.69 0.12
C LEU A 278 -9.57 6.35 0.45
N ILE A 279 -9.04 5.57 1.38
CA ILE A 279 -9.78 4.44 1.97
C ILE A 279 -9.96 4.76 3.45
N GLU A 280 -11.17 5.19 3.77
CA GLU A 280 -11.60 5.38 5.15
C GLU A 280 -11.95 4.00 5.72
N ILE A 281 -11.12 3.48 6.63
CA ILE A 281 -11.45 2.29 7.41
C ILE A 281 -11.96 2.79 8.77
N PRO A 282 -13.28 2.71 9.06
CA PRO A 282 -13.79 3.06 10.37
C PRO A 282 -13.16 2.14 11.43
N HIS A 283 -12.93 2.69 12.64
CA HIS A 283 -12.37 1.96 13.77
C HIS A 283 -13.06 0.60 13.96
N LEU A 284 -12.34 -0.47 13.65
CA LEU A 284 -12.69 -1.81 14.10
C LEU A 284 -12.47 -1.84 15.61
N GLY A 285 -13.55 -1.60 16.36
CA GLY A 285 -13.62 -1.96 17.76
C GLY A 285 -13.31 -3.44 17.91
N ALA A 286 -12.53 -3.77 18.94
CA ALA A 286 -12.22 -5.14 19.31
C ALA A 286 -13.52 -5.95 19.41
N VAL A 287 -13.69 -6.93 18.53
CA VAL A 287 -14.65 -8.01 18.71
C VAL A 287 -13.81 -9.25 18.93
N GLY A 288 -13.89 -9.76 20.16
CA GLY A 288 -13.24 -10.99 20.57
C GLY A 288 -13.71 -12.17 19.72
N LEU A 289 -12.76 -13.04 19.43
CA LEU A 289 -12.93 -14.49 19.41
C LEU A 289 -11.86 -15.07 20.34
#